data_AF-Q0AVG8-F1
#
_entry.id   AF-Q0AVG8-F1
#
_cell.length_a   1.000
_cell.length_b   1.000
_cell.length_c   1.000
_cell.angle_alpha   90.00
_cell.angle_beta   90.00
_cell.angle_gamma   90.00
#
_symmetry.space_group_name_H-M   'P 1'
#
loop_
_entity.id
_entity.type
_entity.pdbx_description
1 polymer ?
#
loop_
_entity_poly.entity_id
_entity_poly.type
_entity_poly.pdbx_seq_one_letter_code
_entity_poly.pdbx_strand_id
1 'polypeptide(L)'
;MQYIKSGFEPDVKIRGIMLGILILLFCFMGLFNCEWAIAKSDSSEAATELVVVLNDNGVASELNKYTIDELKSMPQVEREYSSIDSMPAPVFTAGKGIDLETFLISQGIEINSISYIKFYATDDLVKKIDRYTLLERNAYYYPKIVESWDNYWDENAHCYKDNEIVTQGAIPVKAMLAISSSQERFLSTPDWSNLDSASCLRLCLGQASPEECINMNFVKWINKIEVFGKLHSGGGASPLNPKVTLSSPAVNASYQAGDKVDIRGTVENHSSLSLSISDPDGYEIYTVFDIEVSDGKFSKEYDIKKDAIPGNYSIEIGPELGSNLSSKLTFLVTGAPAITANITLITPQAGQIFKPQDKVIISGTVHGLDSAILKITAPDKQCIYSSNIDKSGEFSREFTLPREVEAGDYSIQFVAPELKQDCSRVFKVAKLEEKKPESKVDFSKQVINVAPYSSFNDIDKHWAGERIKQLLARGAISGYPDGSFKPDSGITRAEFTTVLVKAFNLSNLKGKVFIDTNGHWAQNYIAIATTAGIVGGYNDSTFGPDDPITREQMAVMVVKAAGLTPVTEENSFHDSYNIAEWARRAVATAVKSQVIKGYPDNSFKPLGNASRAEAVTVIAMALKL
;
A
#
# COMPACT_ATOMS: atom_id res chain seq x y z
N MET A 1 51.72 8.17 39.55
CA MET A 1 52.72 8.43 40.59
C MET A 1 52.00 9.07 41.77
N GLN A 2 51.91 8.34 42.88
CA GLN A 2 51.56 8.74 44.25
C GLN A 2 50.36 9.70 44.48
N TYR A 3 49.21 9.13 44.86
CA TYR A 3 48.55 9.39 46.15
C TYR A 3 47.57 8.23 46.44
N ILE A 4 48.06 7.26 47.21
CA ILE A 4 47.23 6.23 47.87
C ILE A 4 46.95 6.75 49.29
N LYS A 5 45.80 6.37 49.86
CA LYS A 5 45.49 6.24 51.31
C LYS A 5 44.66 7.38 51.92
N SER A 6 43.35 7.29 51.74
CA SER A 6 42.44 7.52 52.86
C SER A 6 41.30 6.53 52.74
N GLY A 7 41.29 5.51 53.62
CA GLY A 7 40.16 4.58 53.76
C GLY A 7 38.96 5.33 54.31
N PHE A 8 38.09 5.78 53.41
CA PHE A 8 36.78 6.34 53.73
C PHE A 8 35.75 5.42 53.09
N GLU A 9 35.26 4.44 53.85
CA GLU A 9 33.97 3.82 53.56
C GLU A 9 32.89 4.84 53.91
N PRO A 10 32.11 5.38 52.96
CA PRO A 10 31.03 6.27 53.32
C PRO A 10 29.89 5.42 53.88
N ASP A 11 29.57 5.69 55.15
CA ASP A 11 28.40 5.20 55.87
C ASP A 11 27.13 5.24 55.00
N VAL A 12 26.25 4.25 55.14
CA VAL A 12 25.05 4.00 54.29
C VAL A 12 24.16 5.25 54.15
N LYS A 13 24.19 6.14 55.15
CA LYS A 13 23.49 7.44 55.13
C LYS A 13 24.04 8.45 54.12
N ILE A 14 25.33 8.42 53.80
CA ILE A 14 25.98 9.37 52.88
C ILE A 14 25.69 9.00 51.42
N ARG A 15 25.54 7.70 51.11
CA ARG A 15 25.11 7.21 49.78
C ARG A 15 23.68 7.62 49.45
N GLY A 16 22.77 7.60 50.42
CA GLY A 16 21.40 8.09 50.26
C GLY A 16 21.32 9.61 49.97
N ILE A 17 22.19 10.39 50.59
CA ILE A 17 22.26 11.86 50.39
C ILE A 17 22.85 12.19 49.01
N MET A 18 23.89 11.46 48.56
CA MET A 18 24.47 11.64 47.21
C MET A 18 23.49 11.26 46.09
N LEU A 19 22.67 10.23 46.29
CA LEU A 19 21.61 9.85 45.35
C LEU A 19 20.51 10.93 45.27
N GLY A 20 20.11 11.50 46.42
CA GLY A 20 19.17 12.62 46.47
C GLY A 20 19.67 13.89 45.77
N ILE A 21 20.96 14.20 45.88
CA ILE A 21 21.60 15.33 45.20
C ILE A 21 21.70 15.08 43.69
N LEU A 22 21.96 13.84 43.26
CA LEU A 22 22.01 13.47 41.84
C LEU A 22 20.63 13.61 41.18
N ILE A 23 19.56 13.16 41.86
CA ILE A 23 18.17 13.29 41.38
C ILE A 23 17.76 14.77 41.26
N LEU A 24 18.14 15.61 42.23
CA LEU A 24 17.91 17.07 42.18
C LEU A 24 18.69 17.76 41.05
N LEU A 25 19.89 17.29 40.72
CA LEU A 25 20.68 17.78 39.59
C LEU A 25 20.08 17.40 38.24
N PHE A 26 19.48 16.22 38.11
CA PHE A 26 18.74 15.83 36.89
C PHE A 26 17.44 16.62 36.70
N CYS A 27 16.74 16.99 37.78
CA CYS A 27 15.56 17.85 37.70
C CYS A 27 15.91 19.30 37.27
N PHE A 28 17.13 19.78 37.51
CA PHE A 28 17.54 21.15 37.18
C PHE A 28 18.15 21.33 35.78
N MET A 29 18.56 20.25 35.09
CA MET A 29 19.13 20.33 33.73
C MET A 29 18.07 20.20 32.61
N GLY A 30 16.77 20.17 32.95
CA GLY A 30 15.64 20.08 32.00
C GLY A 30 15.34 21.35 31.19
N LEU A 31 16.34 22.16 30.86
CA LEU A 31 16.16 23.35 30.01
C LEU A 31 17.36 23.48 29.08
N PHE A 32 17.42 22.69 28.00
CA PHE A 32 17.91 23.10 26.67
C PHE A 32 17.54 22.02 25.64
N ASN A 33 16.84 22.46 24.59
CA ASN A 33 16.20 21.69 23.54
C ASN A 33 17.10 20.65 22.85
N CYS A 34 16.64 19.39 22.85
CA CYS A 34 16.81 18.43 21.78
C CYS A 34 15.44 17.78 21.55
N GLU A 35 14.87 17.94 20.35
CA GLU A 35 13.70 17.19 19.91
C GLU A 35 14.10 15.73 19.71
N TRP A 36 14.19 15.00 20.81
CA TRP A 36 13.99 13.56 20.80
C TRP A 36 12.48 13.33 20.79
N ALA A 37 12.03 12.34 20.01
CA ALA A 37 10.67 11.85 20.09
C ALA A 37 10.39 11.48 21.56
N ILE A 38 9.68 12.37 22.24
CA ILE A 38 9.22 12.15 23.61
C ILE A 38 8.16 11.05 23.49
N ALA A 39 8.54 9.81 23.79
CA ALA A 39 7.57 8.83 24.27
C ALA A 39 6.77 9.53 25.38
N LYS A 40 5.44 9.52 25.27
CA LYS A 40 4.55 10.19 26.24
C LYS A 40 5.01 9.87 27.67
N SER A 41 5.38 10.91 28.41
CA SER A 41 5.75 10.81 29.81
C SER A 41 4.52 10.45 30.65
N ASP A 42 4.74 9.49 31.57
CA ASP A 42 3.94 9.15 32.75
C ASP A 42 2.48 8.68 32.54
N SER A 43 2.30 7.36 32.71
CA SER A 43 1.05 6.58 32.66
C SER A 43 0.39 6.43 31.30
N SER A 44 0.92 5.57 30.43
CA SER A 44 0.04 4.97 29.42
C SER A 44 -0.93 4.01 30.11
N GLU A 45 -2.15 3.98 29.61
CA GLU A 45 -3.19 3.12 30.15
C GLU A 45 -2.83 1.65 29.91
N ALA A 46 -3.20 0.80 30.86
CA ALA A 46 -3.02 -0.63 30.70
C ALA A 46 -3.80 -1.13 29.46
N ALA A 47 -3.22 -2.08 28.72
CA ALA A 47 -3.93 -2.73 27.63
C ALA A 47 -5.24 -3.36 28.13
N THR A 48 -6.36 -2.99 27.53
CA THR A 48 -7.68 -3.57 27.83
C THR A 48 -7.99 -4.79 26.97
N GLU A 49 -7.19 -5.02 25.94
CA GLU A 49 -7.36 -6.07 24.94
C GLU A 49 -6.01 -6.38 24.26
N LEU A 50 -5.93 -7.56 23.65
CA LEU A 50 -4.81 -8.02 22.84
C LEU A 50 -5.30 -8.39 21.44
N VAL A 51 -4.77 -7.70 20.43
CA VAL A 51 -4.97 -8.03 19.02
C VAL A 51 -3.83 -8.91 18.53
N VAL A 52 -4.14 -10.01 17.85
CA VAL A 52 -3.15 -10.89 17.22
C VAL A 52 -3.25 -10.72 15.71
N VAL A 53 -2.13 -10.38 15.07
CA VAL A 53 -2.03 -10.19 13.62
C VAL A 53 -1.01 -11.17 13.05
N LEU A 54 -1.34 -11.82 11.94
CA LEU A 54 -0.39 -12.56 11.12
C LEU A 54 0.05 -11.69 9.95
N ASN A 55 1.35 -11.62 9.69
CA ASN A 55 1.90 -10.99 8.51
C ASN A 55 2.58 -12.05 7.62
N ASP A 56 1.90 -12.44 6.55
CA ASP A 56 2.45 -13.36 5.55
C ASP A 56 2.97 -12.56 4.36
N ASN A 57 4.31 -12.44 4.28
CA ASN A 57 5.01 -11.78 3.18
C ASN A 57 4.51 -10.35 2.88
N GLY A 58 4.18 -9.57 3.91
CA GLY A 58 3.74 -8.18 3.78
C GLY A 58 2.22 -8.00 3.79
N VAL A 59 1.45 -9.09 3.79
CA VAL A 59 0.00 -9.07 3.95
C VAL A 59 -0.34 -9.32 5.42
N ALA A 60 -0.76 -8.26 6.12
CA ALA A 60 -1.21 -8.33 7.51
C ALA A 60 -2.69 -8.72 7.58
N SER A 61 -3.02 -9.72 8.40
CA SER A 61 -4.38 -10.17 8.69
C SER A 61 -4.57 -10.30 10.20
N GLU A 62 -5.61 -9.68 10.74
CA GLU A 62 -6.00 -9.87 12.13
C GLU A 62 -6.53 -11.30 12.31
N LEU A 63 -5.93 -12.05 13.23
CA LEU A 63 -6.32 -13.44 13.52
C LEU A 63 -7.42 -13.48 14.57
N ASN A 64 -7.22 -12.79 15.69
CA ASN A 64 -8.12 -12.79 16.84
C ASN A 64 -7.87 -11.55 17.69
N LYS A 65 -8.87 -11.21 18.48
CA LYS A 65 -8.84 -10.15 19.47
C LYS A 65 -9.37 -10.68 20.80
N TYR A 66 -8.66 -10.43 21.88
CA TYR A 66 -8.99 -10.95 23.20
C TYR A 66 -9.11 -9.81 24.21
N THR A 67 -10.19 -9.80 24.98
CA THR A 67 -10.27 -9.04 26.22
C THR A 67 -9.32 -9.64 27.27
N ILE A 68 -8.93 -8.85 28.26
CA ILE A 68 -8.10 -9.34 29.37
C ILE A 68 -8.75 -10.53 30.09
N ASP A 69 -10.06 -10.55 30.27
CA ASP A 69 -10.74 -11.63 31.00
C ASP A 69 -10.82 -12.94 30.20
N GLU A 70 -10.87 -12.86 28.87
CA GLU A 70 -10.70 -14.04 28.01
C GLU A 70 -9.29 -14.61 28.12
N LEU A 71 -8.26 -13.75 28.13
CA LEU A 71 -6.87 -14.19 28.33
C LEU A 71 -6.66 -14.82 29.72
N LYS A 72 -7.31 -14.31 30.78
CA LYS A 72 -7.26 -14.91 32.12
C LYS A 72 -7.95 -16.28 32.18
N SER A 73 -8.92 -16.51 31.31
CA SER A 73 -9.68 -17.77 31.22
C SER A 73 -8.93 -18.85 30.44
N MET A 74 -7.88 -18.49 29.67
CA MET A 74 -6.97 -19.44 29.03
C MET A 74 -6.11 -20.19 30.06
N PRO A 75 -5.51 -21.34 29.71
CA PRO A 75 -4.56 -22.04 30.58
C PRO A 75 -3.44 -21.10 31.07
N GLN A 76 -3.40 -20.88 32.38
CA GLN A 76 -2.43 -20.00 33.01
C GLN A 76 -1.16 -20.76 33.41
N VAL A 77 -0.02 -20.10 33.26
CA VAL A 77 1.29 -20.52 33.79
C VAL A 77 1.79 -19.47 34.79
N GLU A 78 2.52 -19.93 35.80
CA GLU A 78 3.23 -19.11 36.77
C GLU A 78 4.73 -19.30 36.54
N ARG A 79 5.45 -18.21 36.31
CA ARG A 79 6.90 -18.25 36.02
C ARG A 79 7.63 -17.11 36.71
N GLU A 80 8.88 -17.41 37.02
CA GLU A 80 9.85 -16.46 37.55
C GLU A 80 10.91 -16.20 36.50
N TYR A 81 11.37 -14.96 36.42
CA TYR A 81 12.42 -14.53 35.52
C TYR A 81 13.43 -13.66 36.26
N SER A 82 14.65 -13.74 35.78
CA SER A 82 15.75 -12.82 36.09
C SER A 82 16.10 -12.05 34.84
N SER A 83 16.58 -10.81 34.99
CA SER A 83 17.15 -10.04 33.89
C SER A 83 18.19 -9.05 34.41
N ILE A 84 19.13 -8.66 33.56
CA ILE A 84 19.93 -7.44 33.74
C ILE A 84 19.31 -6.34 32.86
N ASP A 85 19.24 -5.11 33.37
CA ASP A 85 18.77 -3.95 32.61
C ASP A 85 19.88 -3.16 31.92
N SER A 86 19.53 -2.01 31.31
CA SER A 86 20.47 -1.16 30.59
C SER A 86 21.42 -0.36 31.50
N MET A 87 21.16 -0.29 32.79
CA MET A 87 21.99 0.35 33.81
C MET A 87 22.43 -0.72 34.80
N PRO A 88 23.27 -1.66 34.32
CA PRO A 88 23.16 -3.08 34.58
C PRO A 88 22.81 -3.32 36.04
N ALA A 89 21.54 -3.62 36.29
CA ALA A 89 21.03 -3.98 37.59
C ALA A 89 20.23 -5.28 37.44
N PRO A 90 20.40 -6.24 38.37
CA PRO A 90 19.60 -7.44 38.39
C PRO A 90 18.16 -7.11 38.80
N VAL A 91 17.24 -7.68 38.04
CA VAL A 91 15.79 -7.47 38.14
C VAL A 91 15.13 -8.82 38.23
N PHE A 92 14.28 -9.01 39.24
CA PHE A 92 13.39 -10.16 39.29
C PHE A 92 12.01 -9.81 38.75
N THR A 93 11.38 -10.79 38.12
CA THR A 93 10.01 -10.67 37.63
C THR A 93 9.25 -11.94 37.99
N ALA A 94 8.20 -11.81 38.81
CA ALA A 94 7.21 -12.86 39.00
C ALA A 94 6.05 -12.58 38.05
N GLY A 95 5.45 -13.60 37.45
CA GLY A 95 4.28 -13.35 36.61
C GLY A 95 3.39 -14.56 36.41
N LYS A 96 2.11 -14.25 36.26
CA LYS A 96 1.05 -15.18 35.93
C LYS A 96 0.39 -14.75 34.63
N GLY A 97 0.30 -15.66 33.68
CA GLY A 97 -0.25 -15.37 32.36
C GLY A 97 -0.25 -16.58 31.44
N ILE A 98 -0.14 -16.34 30.14
CA ILE A 98 -0.22 -17.39 29.11
C ILE A 98 1.16 -17.73 28.55
N ASP A 99 1.41 -19.01 28.31
CA ASP A 99 2.60 -19.46 27.60
C ASP A 99 2.58 -18.97 26.15
N LEU A 100 3.64 -18.28 25.71
CA LEU A 100 3.64 -17.63 24.39
C LEU A 100 3.63 -18.64 23.24
N GLU A 101 4.42 -19.71 23.32
CA GLU A 101 4.53 -20.71 22.24
C GLU A 101 3.19 -21.45 22.06
N THR A 102 2.61 -21.93 23.15
CA THR A 102 1.30 -22.57 23.17
C THR A 102 0.21 -21.62 22.69
N PHE A 103 0.25 -20.35 23.09
CA PHE A 103 -0.68 -19.34 22.61
C PHE A 103 -0.57 -19.17 21.10
N LEU A 104 0.62 -18.99 20.53
CA LEU A 104 0.82 -18.86 19.08
C LEU A 104 0.34 -20.09 18.31
N ILE A 105 0.62 -21.31 18.81
CA ILE A 105 0.11 -22.56 18.23
C ILE A 105 -1.42 -22.58 18.25
N SER A 106 -2.05 -22.13 19.35
CA SER A 106 -3.51 -22.06 19.45
C SER A 106 -4.14 -21.05 18.48
N GLN A 107 -3.36 -20.13 17.91
CA GLN A 107 -3.81 -19.24 16.83
C GLN A 107 -3.66 -19.87 15.43
N GLY A 108 -3.22 -21.13 15.34
CA GLY A 108 -2.99 -21.84 14.08
C GLY A 108 -1.65 -21.51 13.41
N ILE A 109 -0.79 -20.71 14.06
CA ILE A 109 0.47 -20.24 13.49
C ILE A 109 1.49 -21.38 13.42
N GLU A 110 2.11 -21.58 12.25
CA GLU A 110 3.23 -22.51 12.07
C GLU A 110 4.49 -21.93 12.71
N ILE A 111 4.87 -22.42 13.89
CA ILE A 111 5.99 -21.88 14.67
C ILE A 111 7.29 -21.82 13.85
N ASN A 112 7.58 -22.87 13.07
CA ASN A 112 8.81 -22.94 12.26
C ASN A 112 8.81 -21.99 11.05
N SER A 113 7.68 -21.38 10.72
CA SER A 113 7.58 -20.37 9.66
C SER A 113 7.84 -18.96 10.18
N ILE A 114 7.76 -18.74 11.51
CA ILE A 114 7.92 -17.41 12.11
C ILE A 114 9.34 -16.91 11.85
N SER A 115 9.45 -15.72 11.27
CA SER A 115 10.71 -14.99 11.14
C SER A 115 10.96 -14.16 12.41
N TYR A 116 9.99 -13.35 12.81
CA TYR A 116 10.03 -12.52 14.01
C TYR A 116 8.62 -12.10 14.44
N ILE A 117 8.50 -11.57 15.66
CA ILE A 117 7.27 -11.03 16.21
C ILE A 117 7.50 -9.58 16.62
N LYS A 118 6.53 -8.71 16.33
CA LYS A 118 6.47 -7.35 16.87
C LYS A 118 5.44 -7.28 17.98
N PHE A 119 5.83 -6.76 19.13
CA PHE A 119 4.97 -6.46 20.26
C PHE A 119 4.76 -4.96 20.31
N TYR A 120 3.50 -4.54 20.25
CA TYR A 120 3.09 -3.14 20.32
C TYR A 120 2.48 -2.90 21.70
N ALA A 121 2.93 -1.85 22.37
CA ALA A 121 2.39 -1.40 23.64
C ALA A 121 1.54 -0.14 23.48
N THR A 122 0.72 0.15 24.48
CA THR A 122 -0.17 1.32 24.51
C THR A 122 0.57 2.66 24.62
N ASP A 123 1.87 2.65 24.94
CA ASP A 123 2.77 3.82 24.96
C ASP A 123 3.51 4.04 23.63
N ASP A 124 3.02 3.44 22.54
CA ASP A 124 3.62 3.45 21.20
C ASP A 124 4.99 2.73 21.11
N LEU A 125 5.44 2.06 22.18
CA LEU A 125 6.64 1.23 22.12
C LEU A 125 6.38 0.00 21.23
N VAL A 126 7.24 -0.19 20.24
CA VAL A 126 7.24 -1.39 19.39
C VAL A 126 8.53 -2.15 19.56
N LYS A 127 8.42 -3.41 19.97
CA LYS A 127 9.58 -4.30 20.13
C LYS A 127 9.53 -5.43 19.12
N LYS A 128 10.54 -5.49 18.26
CA LYS A 128 10.76 -6.60 17.33
C LYS A 128 11.70 -7.62 17.96
N ILE A 129 11.29 -8.88 18.03
CA ILE A 129 12.12 -9.98 18.55
C ILE A 129 12.02 -11.17 17.60
N ASP A 130 13.15 -11.77 17.24
CA ASP A 130 13.21 -12.91 16.33
C ASP A 130 12.72 -14.22 17.00
N ARG A 131 12.36 -15.20 16.16
CA ARG A 131 11.85 -16.51 16.61
C ARG A 131 12.84 -17.25 17.50
N TYR A 132 14.13 -17.23 17.14
CA TYR A 132 15.15 -17.96 17.88
C TYR A 132 15.25 -17.45 19.32
N THR A 133 15.28 -16.13 19.50
CA THR A 133 15.32 -15.47 20.81
C THR A 133 14.07 -15.76 21.66
N LEU A 134 12.89 -15.84 21.05
CA LEU A 134 11.63 -16.04 21.76
C LEU A 134 11.33 -17.50 22.11
N LEU A 135 11.52 -18.43 21.17
CA LEU A 135 10.91 -19.75 21.21
C LEU A 135 11.93 -20.90 21.22
N GLU A 136 13.06 -20.75 20.53
CA GLU A 136 13.99 -21.86 20.28
C GLU A 136 15.20 -21.87 21.22
N ARG A 137 15.70 -20.70 21.63
CA ARG A 137 16.89 -20.63 22.46
C ARG A 137 16.66 -21.23 23.84
N ASN A 138 17.71 -21.84 24.39
CA ASN A 138 17.72 -22.20 25.81
C ASN A 138 17.79 -20.92 26.63
N ALA A 139 16.76 -20.69 27.44
CA ALA A 139 16.60 -19.51 28.27
C ALA A 139 16.32 -19.93 29.71
N TYR A 140 16.87 -19.18 30.66
CA TYR A 140 16.91 -19.54 32.06
C TYR A 140 16.49 -18.38 32.96
N TYR A 141 15.98 -18.76 34.13
CA TYR A 141 15.89 -17.94 35.31
C TYR A 141 17.06 -18.27 36.23
N TYR A 142 17.79 -17.24 36.66
CA TYR A 142 18.94 -17.33 37.55
C TYR A 142 18.57 -16.82 38.95
N PRO A 143 18.18 -17.70 39.90
CA PRO A 143 17.71 -17.27 41.22
C PRO A 143 18.81 -16.62 42.06
N LYS A 144 20.08 -16.84 41.73
CA LYS A 144 21.24 -16.30 42.47
C LYS A 144 21.81 -15.02 41.88
N ILE A 145 21.18 -14.46 40.85
CA ILE A 145 21.69 -13.30 40.11
C ILE A 145 21.89 -12.08 41.01
N VAL A 146 20.97 -11.83 41.96
CA VAL A 146 21.06 -10.71 42.90
C VAL A 146 22.06 -11.00 44.03
N GLU A 147 22.01 -12.19 44.64
CA GLU A 147 22.98 -12.60 45.67
C GLU A 147 24.43 -12.49 45.17
N SER A 148 24.63 -12.82 43.90
CA SER A 148 25.96 -12.81 43.27
C SER A 148 26.41 -11.43 42.78
N TRP A 149 25.48 -10.47 42.68
CA TRP A 149 25.75 -9.12 42.17
C TRP A 149 26.76 -8.38 43.03
N ASP A 150 26.48 -8.26 44.33
CA ASP A 150 27.28 -7.44 45.25
C ASP A 150 28.70 -7.99 45.46
N ASN A 151 28.88 -9.30 45.30
CA ASN A 151 30.11 -10.00 45.64
C ASN A 151 30.98 -10.34 44.42
N TYR A 152 30.36 -10.52 43.25
CA TYR A 152 31.04 -11.11 42.08
C TYR A 152 30.86 -10.31 40.79
N TRP A 153 30.09 -9.23 40.76
CA TRP A 153 30.01 -8.39 39.56
C TRP A 153 31.31 -7.60 39.35
N ASP A 154 31.84 -7.62 38.13
CA ASP A 154 32.90 -6.74 37.67
C ASP A 154 32.31 -5.57 36.89
N GLU A 155 32.31 -4.39 37.51
CA GLU A 155 31.78 -3.16 36.90
C GLU A 155 32.51 -2.77 35.60
N ASN A 156 33.81 -3.08 35.48
CA ASN A 156 34.60 -2.73 34.30
C ASN A 156 34.41 -3.72 33.15
N ALA A 157 34.26 -5.01 33.48
CA ALA A 157 34.09 -6.07 32.49
C ALA A 157 32.61 -6.34 32.15
N HIS A 158 31.67 -5.74 32.90
CA HIS A 158 30.23 -5.95 32.78
C HIS A 158 29.84 -7.44 32.81
N CYS A 159 30.45 -8.21 33.70
CA CYS A 159 30.20 -9.64 33.85
C CYS A 159 30.41 -10.12 35.29
N TYR A 160 29.94 -11.33 35.60
CA TYR A 160 30.24 -11.98 36.87
C TYR A 160 31.62 -12.63 36.82
N LYS A 161 32.42 -12.41 37.88
CA LYS A 161 33.76 -13.00 38.06
C LYS A 161 33.72 -14.52 38.24
N ASP A 162 32.61 -15.04 38.76
CA ASP A 162 32.37 -16.47 38.92
C ASP A 162 30.97 -16.83 38.41
N ASN A 163 30.91 -17.33 37.19
CA ASN A 163 29.65 -17.68 36.53
C ASN A 163 29.07 -19.00 37.08
N GLU A 164 29.86 -19.87 37.69
CA GLU A 164 29.36 -21.15 38.23
C GLU A 164 28.43 -20.91 39.42
N ILE A 165 28.71 -19.90 40.25
CA ILE A 165 27.86 -19.54 41.39
C ILE A 165 26.50 -19.02 40.89
N VAL A 166 26.49 -18.13 39.89
CA VAL A 166 25.25 -17.50 39.40
C VAL A 166 24.37 -18.47 38.63
N THR A 167 25.00 -19.40 37.90
CA THR A 167 24.30 -20.44 37.13
C THR A 167 23.86 -21.63 37.97
N GLN A 168 24.34 -21.75 39.21
CA GLN A 168 23.95 -22.83 40.11
C GLN A 168 22.45 -22.75 40.45
N GLY A 169 21.71 -23.77 40.03
CA GLY A 169 20.25 -23.80 40.22
C GLY A 169 19.48 -23.00 39.18
N ALA A 170 20.09 -22.68 38.03
CA ALA A 170 19.38 -22.10 36.90
C ALA A 170 18.20 -22.98 36.46
N ILE A 171 17.04 -22.35 36.26
CA ILE A 171 15.80 -23.04 35.91
C ILE A 171 15.46 -22.69 34.45
N PRO A 172 15.31 -23.67 33.54
CA PRO A 172 14.86 -23.40 32.17
C PRO A 172 13.46 -22.76 32.18
N VAL A 173 13.29 -21.66 31.45
CA VAL A 173 12.01 -20.95 31.36
C VAL A 173 11.71 -20.56 29.91
N LYS A 174 10.43 -20.68 29.54
CA LYS A 174 9.91 -20.28 28.22
C LYS A 174 9.33 -18.87 28.27
N ALA A 175 9.26 -18.21 27.12
CA ALA A 175 8.60 -16.90 27.00
C ALA A 175 7.12 -16.97 27.40
N MET A 176 6.61 -15.92 28.03
CA MET A 176 5.18 -15.80 28.35
C MET A 176 4.68 -14.38 28.13
N LEU A 177 3.36 -14.25 27.97
CA LEU A 177 2.65 -12.99 28.15
C LEU A 177 2.01 -13.01 29.54
N ALA A 178 2.66 -12.34 30.50
CA ALA A 178 2.15 -12.17 31.85
C ALA A 178 0.94 -11.23 31.81
N ILE A 179 -0.18 -11.62 32.43
CA ILE A 179 -1.38 -10.78 32.57
C ILE A 179 -1.29 -9.96 33.87
N SER A 180 -0.71 -10.57 34.90
CA SER A 180 -0.34 -9.94 36.16
C SER A 180 1.13 -10.27 36.44
N SER A 181 1.93 -9.26 36.76
CA SER A 181 3.35 -9.43 37.06
C SER A 181 3.81 -8.48 38.16
N SER A 182 4.89 -8.82 38.84
CA SER A 182 5.70 -7.86 39.59
C SER A 182 7.07 -7.78 38.94
N GLN A 183 7.70 -6.61 38.97
CA GLN A 183 9.07 -6.45 38.49
C GLN A 183 9.80 -5.40 39.31
N GLU A 184 10.87 -5.80 39.97
CA GLU A 184 11.64 -4.90 40.83
C GLU A 184 13.14 -5.23 40.77
N ARG A 185 13.95 -4.17 40.93
CA ARG A 185 15.41 -4.28 40.98
C ARG A 185 15.86 -4.76 42.35
N PHE A 186 16.94 -5.54 42.40
CA PHE A 186 17.64 -5.94 43.63
C PHE A 186 16.79 -6.68 44.68
N LEU A 187 15.65 -7.26 44.31
CA LEU A 187 14.92 -8.14 45.20
C LEU A 187 15.73 -9.39 45.52
N SER A 188 15.60 -9.94 46.74
CA SER A 188 16.24 -11.21 47.07
C SER A 188 15.58 -12.41 46.36
N THR A 189 14.29 -12.29 46.04
CA THR A 189 13.47 -13.29 45.35
C THR A 189 12.34 -12.60 44.58
N PRO A 190 11.75 -13.22 43.55
CA PRO A 190 10.55 -12.70 42.89
C PRO A 190 9.39 -12.48 43.88
N ASP A 191 8.68 -11.34 43.75
CA ASP A 191 7.61 -10.96 44.68
C ASP A 191 6.23 -11.31 44.13
N TRP A 192 5.66 -12.42 44.60
CA TRP A 192 4.30 -12.85 44.24
C TRP A 192 3.20 -12.13 45.03
N SER A 193 3.54 -11.39 46.08
CA SER A 193 2.57 -10.70 46.93
C SER A 193 2.18 -9.31 46.39
N ASN A 194 3.03 -8.73 45.54
CA ASN A 194 2.86 -7.40 44.94
C ASN A 194 2.71 -7.45 43.41
N LEU A 195 1.84 -8.33 42.91
CA LEU A 195 1.53 -8.34 41.47
C LEU A 195 0.75 -7.06 41.09
N ASP A 196 1.15 -6.40 40.01
CA ASP A 196 0.52 -5.20 39.47
C ASP A 196 -1.02 -5.40 39.37
N SER A 197 -1.78 -4.54 40.06
CA SER A 197 -3.24 -4.67 40.15
C SER A 197 -3.97 -4.26 38.87
N ALA A 198 -3.33 -3.45 38.02
CA ALA A 198 -3.80 -3.15 36.67
C ALA A 198 -3.22 -4.21 35.73
N SER A 199 -4.07 -4.94 34.99
CA SER A 199 -3.62 -6.02 34.11
C SER A 199 -2.58 -5.52 33.11
N CYS A 200 -1.32 -5.83 33.35
CA CYS A 200 -0.21 -5.41 32.54
C CYS A 200 0.21 -6.57 31.64
N LEU A 201 -0.36 -6.65 30.43
CA LEU A 201 0.11 -7.60 29.43
C LEU A 201 1.60 -7.35 29.17
N ARG A 202 2.46 -8.18 29.75
CA ARG A 202 3.90 -8.01 29.75
C ARG A 202 4.56 -9.22 29.10
N LEU A 203 5.44 -8.96 28.14
CA LEU A 203 6.32 -10.00 27.63
C LEU A 203 7.40 -10.30 28.68
N CYS A 204 7.53 -11.55 29.08
CA CYS A 204 8.60 -12.01 29.95
C CYS A 204 9.44 -13.09 29.24
N LEU A 205 10.76 -12.96 29.33
CA LEU A 205 11.73 -13.78 28.60
C LEU A 205 12.83 -14.26 29.55
N GLY A 206 13.29 -15.51 29.43
CA GLY A 206 14.48 -15.96 30.15
C GLY A 206 15.76 -15.44 29.51
N GLN A 207 16.85 -15.43 30.26
CA GLN A 207 18.19 -15.06 29.81
C GLN A 207 18.96 -16.27 29.28
N ALA A 208 19.78 -16.09 28.25
CA ALA A 208 20.69 -17.13 27.75
C ALA A 208 21.97 -17.24 28.60
N SER A 209 22.38 -16.14 29.26
CA SER A 209 23.44 -16.11 30.26
C SER A 209 23.13 -15.08 31.35
N PRO A 210 23.74 -15.16 32.56
CA PRO A 210 23.44 -14.22 33.63
C PRO A 210 23.72 -12.74 33.31
N GLU A 211 24.66 -12.46 32.40
CA GLU A 211 25.06 -11.11 31.99
C GLU A 211 24.17 -10.52 30.90
N GLU A 212 23.24 -11.30 30.33
CA GLU A 212 22.47 -10.87 29.17
C GLU A 212 21.48 -9.76 29.54
N CYS A 213 21.69 -8.55 29.01
CA CYS A 213 20.81 -7.40 29.26
C CYS A 213 19.50 -7.47 28.48
N ILE A 214 18.55 -8.32 28.90
CA ILE A 214 17.27 -8.50 28.21
C ILE A 214 16.09 -7.74 28.82
N ASN A 215 16.27 -7.05 29.95
CA ASN A 215 15.14 -6.40 30.62
C ASN A 215 14.39 -5.41 29.70
N MET A 216 15.12 -4.72 28.82
CA MET A 216 14.56 -3.81 27.80
C MET A 216 13.67 -4.49 26.74
N ASN A 217 13.61 -5.82 26.74
CA ASN A 217 12.71 -6.61 25.91
C ASN A 217 11.41 -6.98 26.64
N PHE A 218 11.31 -6.70 27.95
CA PHE A 218 10.11 -6.93 28.75
C PHE A 218 9.11 -5.78 28.53
N VAL A 219 8.52 -5.76 27.34
CA VAL A 219 7.48 -4.80 26.97
C VAL A 219 6.27 -4.99 27.86
N LYS A 220 5.76 -3.92 28.45
CA LYS A 220 4.51 -3.92 29.25
C LYS A 220 3.37 -3.28 28.45
N TRP A 221 2.14 -3.53 28.87
CA TRP A 221 0.94 -2.99 28.25
C TRP A 221 0.80 -3.33 26.77
N ILE A 222 1.17 -4.55 26.41
CA ILE A 222 1.06 -5.07 25.04
C ILE A 222 -0.42 -5.14 24.66
N ASN A 223 -0.81 -4.39 23.64
CA ASN A 223 -2.17 -4.41 23.09
C ASN A 223 -2.25 -5.06 21.70
N LYS A 224 -1.11 -5.29 21.04
CA LYS A 224 -1.06 -6.01 19.77
C LYS A 224 0.22 -6.81 19.61
N ILE A 225 0.10 -8.03 19.09
CA ILE A 225 1.23 -8.80 18.56
C ILE A 225 1.05 -9.01 17.06
N GLU A 226 2.12 -8.79 16.30
CA GLU A 226 2.16 -9.05 14.86
C GLU A 226 3.24 -10.07 14.56
N VAL A 227 2.82 -11.22 14.05
CA VAL A 227 3.65 -12.41 13.84
C VAL A 227 3.98 -12.51 12.35
N PHE A 228 5.25 -12.40 11.99
CA PHE A 228 5.68 -12.52 10.60
C PHE A 228 5.97 -13.99 10.30
N GLY A 229 5.02 -14.68 9.66
CA GLY A 229 5.05 -16.12 9.46
C GLY A 229 3.84 -16.62 8.66
N LYS A 230 3.52 -17.91 8.80
CA LYS A 230 2.45 -18.62 8.09
C LYS A 230 1.55 -19.38 9.06
N LEU A 231 0.37 -19.78 8.60
CA LEU A 231 -0.49 -20.74 9.28
C LEU A 231 -0.11 -22.18 8.91
N HIS A 232 -0.41 -23.14 9.79
CA HIS A 232 -0.24 -24.56 9.50
C HIS A 232 -1.09 -24.97 8.29
N SER A 233 -0.49 -25.74 7.38
CA SER A 233 -1.22 -26.36 6.27
C SER A 233 -2.16 -27.45 6.81
N GLY A 234 -3.44 -27.12 7.01
CA GLY A 234 -4.48 -28.09 7.38
C GLY A 234 -4.64 -28.40 8.89
N GLY A 235 -4.05 -27.61 9.79
CA GLY A 235 -4.20 -27.77 11.25
C GLY A 235 -4.91 -26.57 11.88
N GLY A 236 -6.11 -26.79 12.43
CA GLY A 236 -7.01 -25.75 12.93
C GLY A 236 -6.52 -25.03 14.19
N ALA A 237 -6.40 -23.71 14.09
CA ALA A 237 -7.46 -22.86 14.62
C ALA A 237 -8.24 -22.35 13.42
N SER A 238 -9.55 -22.64 13.34
CA SER A 238 -10.39 -21.70 12.61
C SER A 238 -10.32 -20.40 13.41
N PRO A 239 -10.00 -19.26 12.78
CA PRO A 239 -10.14 -17.97 13.44
C PRO A 239 -11.53 -17.92 14.08
N LEU A 240 -11.69 -17.25 15.23
CA LEU A 240 -13.01 -17.01 15.81
C LEU A 240 -13.76 -16.09 14.84
N ASN A 241 -14.30 -16.71 13.80
CA ASN A 241 -15.17 -16.08 12.84
C ASN A 241 -16.43 -15.71 13.63
N PRO A 242 -16.85 -14.43 13.66
CA PRO A 242 -18.19 -14.10 14.05
C PRO A 242 -19.12 -14.97 13.23
N LYS A 243 -19.92 -15.77 13.92
CA LYS A 243 -20.79 -16.73 13.27
C LYS A 243 -21.99 -16.00 12.70
N VAL A 244 -21.76 -15.26 11.62
CA VAL A 244 -22.83 -14.72 10.81
C VAL A 244 -23.61 -15.90 10.26
N THR A 245 -24.89 -16.01 10.58
CA THR A 245 -25.75 -17.08 10.08
C THR A 245 -26.83 -16.44 9.22
N LEU A 246 -26.80 -16.71 7.92
CA LEU A 246 -27.84 -16.26 7.00
C LEU A 246 -29.07 -17.17 7.11
N SER A 247 -30.21 -16.55 7.34
CA SER A 247 -31.54 -17.17 7.35
C SER A 247 -32.35 -16.86 6.09
N SER A 248 -31.95 -15.83 5.34
CA SER A 248 -32.53 -15.45 4.06
C SER A 248 -31.46 -14.76 3.18
N PRO A 249 -31.42 -15.00 1.85
CA PRO A 249 -32.26 -15.96 1.11
C PRO A 249 -31.98 -17.43 1.52
N ALA A 250 -32.89 -18.34 1.16
CA ALA A 250 -32.62 -19.77 1.36
C ALA A 250 -31.47 -20.22 0.44
N VAL A 251 -30.73 -21.26 0.85
CA VAL A 251 -29.67 -21.84 0.01
C VAL A 251 -30.26 -22.25 -1.35
N ASN A 252 -29.68 -21.75 -2.44
CA ASN A 252 -30.13 -21.96 -3.82
C ASN A 252 -31.53 -21.38 -4.15
N ALA A 253 -31.99 -20.37 -3.42
CA ALA A 253 -33.20 -19.63 -3.79
C ALA A 253 -33.08 -19.06 -5.21
N SER A 254 -34.19 -18.99 -5.94
CA SER A 254 -34.25 -18.49 -7.31
C SER A 254 -35.13 -17.24 -7.39
N TYR A 255 -34.62 -16.20 -8.06
CA TYR A 255 -35.27 -14.91 -8.27
C TYR A 255 -35.25 -14.54 -9.76
N GLN A 256 -36.16 -13.66 -10.20
CA GLN A 256 -36.13 -13.04 -11.53
C GLN A 256 -35.37 -11.72 -11.50
N ALA A 257 -34.77 -11.31 -12.61
CA ALA A 257 -34.24 -9.95 -12.73
C ALA A 257 -35.37 -8.91 -12.57
N GLY A 258 -35.21 -7.97 -11.65
CA GLY A 258 -36.26 -7.04 -11.19
C GLY A 258 -36.92 -7.41 -9.86
N ASP A 259 -36.67 -8.61 -9.32
CA ASP A 259 -37.16 -9.01 -8.00
C ASP A 259 -36.36 -8.36 -6.86
N LYS A 260 -36.93 -8.43 -5.65
CA LYS A 260 -36.27 -8.02 -4.41
C LYS A 260 -35.80 -9.23 -3.62
N VAL A 261 -34.60 -9.14 -3.06
CA VAL A 261 -34.01 -10.17 -2.19
C VAL A 261 -33.90 -9.61 -0.77
N ASP A 262 -34.60 -10.25 0.16
CA ASP A 262 -34.43 -10.04 1.59
C ASP A 262 -33.21 -10.81 2.09
N ILE A 263 -32.27 -10.11 2.72
CA ILE A 263 -31.04 -10.69 3.29
C ILE A 263 -31.11 -10.54 4.81
N ARG A 264 -31.22 -11.65 5.52
CA ARG A 264 -31.48 -11.66 6.97
C ARG A 264 -30.63 -12.70 7.67
N GLY A 265 -30.22 -12.42 8.90
CA GLY A 265 -29.44 -13.38 9.67
C GLY A 265 -29.20 -12.97 11.11
N THR A 266 -28.38 -13.76 11.78
CA THR A 266 -27.87 -13.50 13.12
C THR A 266 -26.36 -13.32 13.11
N VAL A 267 -25.83 -12.55 14.04
CA VAL A 267 -24.40 -12.44 14.30
C VAL A 267 -24.16 -12.34 15.81
N GLU A 268 -23.15 -13.04 16.29
CA GLU A 268 -22.71 -12.98 17.69
C GLU A 268 -21.61 -11.92 17.82
N ASN A 269 -21.63 -11.16 18.92
CA ASN A 269 -20.56 -10.22 19.32
C ASN A 269 -20.20 -9.09 18.33
N HIS A 270 -21.11 -8.69 17.43
CA HIS A 270 -20.93 -7.52 16.57
C HIS A 270 -22.17 -6.61 16.55
N SER A 271 -21.92 -5.30 16.53
CA SER A 271 -22.94 -4.25 16.47
C SER A 271 -23.20 -3.72 15.05
N SER A 272 -22.31 -4.01 14.10
CA SER A 272 -22.47 -3.64 12.69
C SER A 272 -21.86 -4.69 11.75
N LEU A 273 -22.36 -4.73 10.50
CA LEU A 273 -21.88 -5.62 9.45
C LEU A 273 -21.71 -4.87 8.12
N SER A 274 -20.88 -5.43 7.25
CA SER A 274 -20.72 -5.05 5.85
C SER A 274 -21.25 -6.18 4.97
N LEU A 275 -21.86 -5.84 3.84
CA LEU A 275 -22.40 -6.79 2.88
C LEU A 275 -21.97 -6.41 1.47
N SER A 276 -21.55 -7.39 0.69
CA SER A 276 -21.41 -7.26 -0.75
C SER A 276 -22.15 -8.36 -1.50
N ILE A 277 -22.51 -8.05 -2.75
CA ILE A 277 -23.10 -8.97 -3.70
C ILE A 277 -22.30 -8.92 -4.98
N SER A 278 -21.83 -10.09 -5.41
CA SER A 278 -21.18 -10.29 -6.69
C SER A 278 -22.11 -10.96 -7.69
N ASP A 279 -21.98 -10.56 -8.95
CA ASP A 279 -22.66 -11.18 -10.07
C ASP A 279 -22.00 -12.55 -10.47
N PRO A 280 -22.59 -13.29 -11.41
CA PRO A 280 -22.08 -14.58 -11.90
C PRO A 280 -20.68 -14.54 -12.51
N ASP A 281 -20.25 -13.37 -13.01
CA ASP A 281 -18.92 -13.17 -13.57
C ASP A 281 -17.89 -12.83 -12.47
N GLY A 282 -18.35 -12.69 -11.22
CA GLY A 282 -17.54 -12.43 -10.04
C GLY A 282 -17.31 -10.95 -9.76
N TYR A 283 -18.00 -10.04 -10.47
CA TYR A 283 -17.89 -8.61 -10.19
C TYR A 283 -18.76 -8.23 -9.00
N GLU A 284 -18.20 -7.49 -8.05
CA GLU A 284 -18.97 -6.89 -6.96
C GLU A 284 -19.85 -5.75 -7.51
N ILE A 285 -21.17 -5.94 -7.46
CA ILE A 285 -22.15 -5.02 -8.07
C ILE A 285 -22.97 -4.23 -7.04
N TYR A 286 -22.87 -4.60 -5.76
CA TYR A 286 -23.56 -3.94 -4.67
C TYR A 286 -22.78 -4.14 -3.38
N THR A 287 -22.57 -3.04 -2.65
CA THR A 287 -21.82 -3.03 -1.38
C THR A 287 -22.48 -2.04 -0.44
N VAL A 288 -22.66 -2.46 0.81
CA VAL A 288 -23.18 -1.61 1.88
C VAL A 288 -22.39 -1.86 3.16
N PHE A 289 -22.02 -0.78 3.82
CA PHE A 289 -21.32 -0.78 5.10
C PHE A 289 -22.30 -0.41 6.22
N ASP A 290 -21.91 -0.70 7.45
CA ASP A 290 -22.64 -0.29 8.66
C ASP A 290 -24.11 -0.75 8.72
N ILE A 291 -24.38 -2.00 8.32
CA ILE A 291 -25.68 -2.65 8.58
C ILE A 291 -25.84 -2.78 10.10
N GLU A 292 -26.83 -2.09 10.65
CA GLU A 292 -27.15 -2.14 12.08
C GLU A 292 -27.54 -3.55 12.53
N VAL A 293 -26.97 -3.98 13.66
CA VAL A 293 -27.32 -5.24 14.33
C VAL A 293 -28.07 -4.91 15.62
N SER A 294 -29.30 -5.40 15.74
CA SER A 294 -30.11 -5.26 16.94
C SER A 294 -30.46 -6.64 17.49
N ASP A 295 -30.16 -6.88 18.78
CA ASP A 295 -30.38 -8.18 19.45
C ASP A 295 -29.75 -9.35 18.69
N GLY A 296 -28.52 -9.14 18.18
CA GLY A 296 -27.78 -10.13 17.40
C GLY A 296 -28.39 -10.45 16.03
N LYS A 297 -29.32 -9.64 15.51
CA LYS A 297 -30.01 -9.84 14.23
C LYS A 297 -29.81 -8.67 13.28
N PHE A 298 -29.79 -8.95 11.99
CA PHE A 298 -29.72 -7.94 10.93
C PHE A 298 -30.71 -8.26 9.79
N SER A 299 -31.06 -7.22 9.03
CA SER A 299 -31.89 -7.34 7.83
C SER A 299 -31.51 -6.26 6.82
N LYS A 300 -31.37 -6.64 5.54
CA LYS A 300 -31.14 -5.73 4.42
C LYS A 300 -31.87 -6.20 3.18
N GLU A 301 -32.47 -5.28 2.44
CA GLU A 301 -33.11 -5.57 1.15
C GLU A 301 -32.14 -5.21 0.01
N TYR A 302 -32.12 -6.03 -1.04
CA TYR A 302 -31.40 -5.79 -2.28
C TYR A 302 -32.34 -5.90 -3.49
N ASP A 303 -32.37 -4.87 -4.33
CA ASP A 303 -33.14 -4.85 -5.57
C ASP A 303 -32.30 -5.42 -6.73
N ILE A 304 -32.70 -6.56 -7.29
CA ILE A 304 -32.05 -7.11 -8.48
C ILE A 304 -32.40 -6.23 -9.67
N LYS A 305 -31.40 -5.68 -10.36
CA LYS A 305 -31.65 -4.84 -11.54
C LYS A 305 -32.38 -5.63 -12.64
N LYS A 306 -33.21 -4.96 -13.43
CA LYS A 306 -33.98 -5.59 -14.52
C LYS A 306 -33.10 -6.16 -15.64
N ASP A 307 -31.90 -5.62 -15.80
CA ASP A 307 -30.86 -6.02 -16.73
C ASP A 307 -29.80 -6.94 -16.09
N ALA A 308 -30.04 -7.44 -14.87
CA ALA A 308 -29.13 -8.34 -14.17
C ALA A 308 -28.84 -9.59 -15.02
N ILE A 309 -27.55 -9.91 -15.17
CA ILE A 309 -27.11 -11.08 -15.93
C ILE A 309 -27.64 -12.37 -15.26
N PRO A 310 -28.19 -13.35 -16.02
CA PRO A 310 -28.66 -14.59 -15.43
C PRO A 310 -27.50 -15.43 -14.88
N GLY A 311 -27.65 -16.00 -13.70
CA GLY A 311 -26.66 -16.90 -13.11
C GLY A 311 -26.65 -16.87 -11.59
N ASN A 312 -25.62 -17.47 -10.99
CA ASN A 312 -25.47 -17.52 -9.54
C ASN A 312 -24.81 -16.24 -9.02
N TYR A 313 -25.54 -15.51 -8.18
CA TYR A 313 -25.03 -14.35 -7.47
C TYR A 313 -24.51 -14.81 -6.12
N SER A 314 -23.44 -14.19 -5.64
CA SER A 314 -22.81 -14.50 -4.36
C SER A 314 -23.01 -13.34 -3.41
N ILE A 315 -23.59 -13.60 -2.24
CA ILE A 315 -23.65 -12.67 -1.11
C ILE A 315 -22.44 -12.97 -0.23
N GLU A 316 -21.74 -11.94 0.19
CA GLU A 316 -20.76 -11.98 1.26
C GLU A 316 -21.18 -10.99 2.35
N ILE A 317 -21.26 -11.43 3.60
CA ILE A 317 -21.65 -10.58 4.71
C ILE A 317 -20.85 -10.91 5.97
N GLY A 318 -20.26 -9.89 6.56
CA GLY A 318 -19.42 -10.02 7.75
C GLY A 318 -19.04 -8.65 8.29
N PRO A 319 -18.41 -8.58 9.47
CA PRO A 319 -17.89 -7.31 9.97
C PRO A 319 -16.88 -6.69 9.02
N GLU A 320 -16.13 -7.54 8.31
CA GLU A 320 -15.17 -7.16 7.28
C GLU A 320 -15.34 -8.06 6.04
N LEU A 321 -15.55 -7.46 4.87
CA LEU A 321 -15.68 -8.19 3.60
C LEU A 321 -14.32 -8.69 3.11
N GLY A 322 -14.29 -9.86 2.49
CA GLY A 322 -13.06 -10.53 2.04
C GLY A 322 -12.30 -11.25 3.16
N SER A 323 -12.76 -11.12 4.41
CA SER A 323 -12.20 -11.83 5.56
C SER A 323 -12.81 -13.22 5.71
N ASN A 324 -12.17 -14.05 6.51
CA ASN A 324 -12.72 -15.32 7.00
C ASN A 324 -13.93 -15.12 7.94
N LEU A 325 -14.14 -13.91 8.46
CA LEU A 325 -15.24 -13.51 9.34
C LEU A 325 -16.56 -13.32 8.58
N SER A 326 -16.52 -13.33 7.24
CA SER A 326 -17.70 -13.20 6.39
C SER A 326 -18.35 -14.56 6.12
N SER A 327 -19.67 -14.55 6.04
CA SER A 327 -20.45 -15.67 5.51
C SER A 327 -20.79 -15.44 4.06
N LYS A 328 -20.64 -16.50 3.27
CA LYS A 328 -20.98 -16.49 1.84
C LYS A 328 -22.18 -17.37 1.56
N LEU A 329 -23.06 -16.89 0.70
CA LEU A 329 -24.24 -17.61 0.25
C LEU A 329 -24.47 -17.32 -1.23
N THR A 330 -24.92 -18.31 -1.99
CA THR A 330 -25.32 -18.10 -3.38
C THR A 330 -26.84 -18.17 -3.56
N PHE A 331 -27.36 -17.34 -4.46
CA PHE A 331 -28.73 -17.42 -4.95
C PHE A 331 -28.73 -17.32 -6.48
N LEU A 332 -29.71 -17.94 -7.13
CA LEU A 332 -29.83 -17.96 -8.59
C LEU A 332 -30.70 -16.78 -9.04
N VAL A 333 -30.20 -15.97 -9.96
CA VAL A 333 -31.02 -15.04 -10.73
C VAL A 333 -31.28 -15.65 -12.09
N THR A 334 -32.55 -15.91 -12.35
CA THR A 334 -33.04 -16.31 -13.66
C THR A 334 -33.33 -15.06 -14.49
N GLY A 335 -32.94 -15.09 -15.76
CA GLY A 335 -33.07 -13.91 -16.62
C GLY A 335 -34.52 -13.47 -16.76
N ALA A 336 -34.75 -12.17 -16.57
CA ALA A 336 -35.92 -11.52 -17.15
C ALA A 336 -35.91 -11.78 -18.68
N PRO A 337 -37.08 -11.85 -19.33
CA PRO A 337 -37.15 -12.05 -20.78
C PRO A 337 -36.22 -11.06 -21.50
N ALA A 338 -35.36 -11.59 -22.38
CA ALA A 338 -34.24 -10.87 -22.98
C ALA A 338 -34.61 -9.45 -23.43
N ILE A 339 -33.92 -8.45 -22.87
CA ILE A 339 -33.95 -7.08 -23.42
C ILE A 339 -33.10 -7.09 -24.68
N THR A 340 -33.72 -7.00 -25.85
CA THR A 340 -33.02 -6.88 -27.13
C THR A 340 -32.39 -5.49 -27.21
N ALA A 341 -31.06 -5.39 -27.15
CA ALA A 341 -30.34 -4.14 -27.38
C ALA A 341 -30.67 -3.57 -28.77
N ASN A 342 -31.05 -2.30 -28.85
CA ASN A 342 -31.38 -1.65 -30.11
C ASN A 342 -30.94 -0.18 -30.16
N ILE A 343 -30.76 0.31 -31.39
CA ILE A 343 -30.53 1.73 -31.68
C ILE A 343 -31.59 2.17 -32.68
N THR A 344 -32.32 3.24 -32.34
CA THR A 344 -33.26 3.88 -33.25
C THR A 344 -32.72 5.24 -33.66
N LEU A 345 -32.31 5.36 -34.93
CA LEU A 345 -31.88 6.63 -35.52
C LEU A 345 -33.10 7.51 -35.85
N ILE A 346 -33.09 8.75 -35.36
CA ILE A 346 -34.09 9.78 -35.66
C ILE A 346 -33.61 10.65 -36.83
N THR A 347 -32.37 11.15 -36.79
CA THR A 347 -31.77 11.97 -37.87
C THR A 347 -30.38 11.46 -38.26
N PRO A 348 -29.92 11.70 -39.51
CA PRO A 348 -30.70 12.19 -40.65
C PRO A 348 -31.77 11.18 -41.11
N GLN A 349 -32.75 11.65 -41.90
CA GLN A 349 -33.69 10.73 -42.55
C GLN A 349 -32.98 9.94 -43.66
N ALA A 350 -33.44 8.73 -43.95
CA ALA A 350 -32.84 7.90 -45.00
C ALA A 350 -32.93 8.63 -46.35
N GLY A 351 -31.80 8.74 -47.05
CA GLY A 351 -31.71 9.43 -48.34
C GLY A 351 -31.71 10.96 -48.29
N GLN A 352 -31.68 11.57 -47.09
CA GLN A 352 -31.56 13.03 -46.94
C GLN A 352 -30.29 13.56 -47.65
N ILE A 353 -30.42 14.67 -48.38
CA ILE A 353 -29.34 15.23 -49.21
C ILE A 353 -28.69 16.41 -48.48
N PHE A 354 -27.35 16.39 -48.40
CA PHE A 354 -26.50 17.44 -47.86
C PHE A 354 -25.52 17.96 -48.93
N LYS A 355 -24.99 19.15 -48.72
CA LYS A 355 -23.90 19.74 -49.50
C LYS A 355 -22.60 19.74 -48.68
N PRO A 356 -21.43 19.80 -49.33
CA PRO A 356 -20.16 20.02 -48.63
C PRO A 356 -20.25 21.25 -47.72
N GLN A 357 -19.66 21.17 -46.53
CA GLN A 357 -19.78 22.16 -45.43
C GLN A 357 -21.13 22.21 -44.68
N ASP A 358 -22.15 21.45 -45.08
CA ASP A 358 -23.37 21.37 -44.29
C ASP A 358 -23.11 20.68 -42.94
N LYS A 359 -23.89 21.09 -41.93
CA LYS A 359 -23.94 20.43 -40.63
C LYS A 359 -24.90 19.24 -40.70
N VAL A 360 -24.39 18.06 -40.43
CA VAL A 360 -25.15 16.82 -40.29
C VAL A 360 -25.37 16.54 -38.81
N ILE A 361 -26.63 16.54 -38.38
CA ILE A 361 -27.03 16.17 -37.01
C ILE A 361 -27.45 14.71 -37.01
N ILE A 362 -26.78 13.90 -36.19
CA ILE A 362 -27.10 12.49 -36.00
C ILE A 362 -27.68 12.31 -34.61
N SER A 363 -28.95 11.94 -34.54
CA SER A 363 -29.67 11.80 -33.27
C SER A 363 -30.48 10.51 -33.24
N GLY A 364 -30.74 10.01 -32.04
CA GLY A 364 -31.48 8.78 -31.85
C GLY A 364 -31.63 8.38 -30.39
N THR A 365 -32.19 7.20 -30.18
CA THR A 365 -32.29 6.55 -28.87
C THR A 365 -31.53 5.24 -28.86
N VAL A 366 -30.79 5.01 -27.79
CA VAL A 366 -30.10 3.75 -27.49
C VAL A 366 -30.80 3.07 -26.33
N HIS A 367 -31.13 1.79 -26.48
CA HIS A 367 -31.72 0.99 -25.40
C HIS A 367 -30.92 -0.30 -25.21
N GLY A 368 -30.49 -0.56 -23.97
CA GLY A 368 -29.80 -1.80 -23.61
C GLY A 368 -28.36 -1.91 -24.13
N LEU A 369 -27.66 -0.77 -24.30
CA LEU A 369 -26.21 -0.74 -24.60
C LEU A 369 -25.47 0.13 -23.57
N ASP A 370 -24.28 -0.30 -23.16
CA ASP A 370 -23.36 0.45 -22.30
C ASP A 370 -22.49 1.44 -23.09
N SER A 371 -22.06 1.03 -24.29
CA SER A 371 -21.36 1.90 -25.23
C SER A 371 -21.60 1.46 -26.68
N ALA A 372 -21.53 2.42 -27.61
CA ALA A 372 -21.49 2.13 -29.04
C ALA A 372 -20.59 3.11 -29.79
N ILE A 373 -19.91 2.64 -30.82
CA ILE A 373 -19.11 3.50 -31.71
C ILE A 373 -19.96 3.85 -32.93
N LEU A 374 -20.28 5.13 -33.09
CA LEU A 374 -20.88 5.67 -34.30
C LEU A 374 -19.78 6.01 -35.32
N LYS A 375 -19.96 5.55 -36.57
CA LYS A 375 -19.06 5.83 -37.70
C LYS A 375 -19.84 6.39 -38.88
N ILE A 376 -19.25 7.35 -39.59
CA ILE A 376 -19.70 7.78 -40.91
C ILE A 376 -18.65 7.37 -41.93
N THR A 377 -19.09 6.61 -42.94
CA THR A 377 -18.24 6.09 -44.01
C THR A 377 -18.65 6.68 -45.34
N ALA A 378 -17.67 7.20 -46.08
CA ALA A 378 -17.82 7.75 -47.43
C ALA A 378 -17.99 6.64 -48.49
N PRO A 379 -18.39 6.98 -49.74
CA PRO A 379 -18.58 5.99 -50.82
C PRO A 379 -17.35 5.14 -51.13
N ASP A 380 -16.15 5.70 -50.96
CA ASP A 380 -14.85 5.03 -51.10
C ASP A 380 -14.49 4.08 -49.94
N LYS A 381 -15.40 3.94 -48.96
CA LYS A 381 -15.26 3.17 -47.72
C LYS A 381 -14.33 3.80 -46.67
N GLN A 382 -13.91 5.05 -46.84
CA GLN A 382 -13.14 5.75 -45.82
C GLN A 382 -14.05 6.24 -44.67
N CYS A 383 -13.66 5.97 -43.43
CA CYS A 383 -14.31 6.54 -42.26
C CYS A 383 -13.93 8.03 -42.12
N ILE A 384 -14.92 8.92 -42.20
CA ILE A 384 -14.72 10.37 -42.15
C ILE A 384 -15.13 11.00 -40.81
N TYR A 385 -15.84 10.25 -39.96
CA TYR A 385 -16.24 10.67 -38.62
C TYR A 385 -16.43 9.45 -37.72
N SER A 386 -15.98 9.57 -36.47
CA SER A 386 -16.18 8.56 -35.43
C SER A 386 -16.47 9.23 -34.09
N SER A 387 -17.42 8.70 -33.32
CA SER A 387 -17.74 9.20 -31.99
C SER A 387 -18.25 8.07 -31.10
N ASN A 388 -17.97 8.15 -29.79
CA ASN A 388 -18.53 7.25 -28.80
C ASN A 388 -19.91 7.74 -28.36
N ILE A 389 -20.81 6.78 -28.13
CA ILE A 389 -22.09 6.98 -27.47
C ILE A 389 -22.03 6.21 -26.16
N ASP A 390 -21.89 6.95 -25.06
CA ASP A 390 -21.75 6.38 -23.73
C ASP A 390 -23.13 6.33 -23.07
N LYS A 391 -23.54 5.14 -22.61
CA LYS A 391 -24.80 4.84 -21.89
C LYS A 391 -26.08 4.84 -22.74
N SER A 392 -27.08 4.10 -22.26
CA SER A 392 -28.44 4.05 -22.82
C SER A 392 -29.17 5.38 -22.62
N GLY A 393 -29.98 5.80 -23.61
CA GLY A 393 -30.69 7.09 -23.60
C GLY A 393 -30.75 7.78 -24.97
N GLU A 394 -31.17 9.04 -24.97
CA GLU A 394 -31.13 9.90 -26.15
C GLU A 394 -29.71 10.39 -26.44
N PHE A 395 -29.33 10.44 -27.73
CA PHE A 395 -28.06 11.02 -28.16
C PHE A 395 -28.25 12.00 -29.31
N SER A 396 -27.33 12.95 -29.41
CA SER A 396 -27.18 13.86 -30.54
C SER A 396 -25.70 14.17 -30.78
N ARG A 397 -25.27 14.11 -32.04
CA ARG A 397 -23.92 14.43 -32.49
C ARG A 397 -23.99 15.35 -33.69
N GLU A 398 -23.15 16.37 -33.70
CA GLU A 398 -23.00 17.29 -34.82
C GLU A 398 -21.68 17.01 -35.55
N PHE A 399 -21.76 16.88 -36.87
CA PHE A 399 -20.61 16.70 -37.75
C PHE A 399 -20.73 17.67 -38.92
N THR A 400 -19.66 18.39 -39.26
CA THR A 400 -19.63 19.26 -40.44
C THR A 400 -18.95 18.53 -41.59
N LEU A 401 -19.61 18.41 -42.74
CA LEU A 401 -19.03 17.78 -43.92
C LEU A 401 -17.77 18.55 -44.37
N PRO A 402 -16.62 17.87 -44.59
CA PRO A 402 -15.44 18.53 -45.13
C PRO A 402 -15.73 19.26 -46.45
N ARG A 403 -14.89 20.24 -46.78
CA ARG A 403 -15.02 21.00 -48.04
C ARG A 403 -14.80 20.12 -49.28
N GLU A 404 -13.89 19.15 -49.16
CA GLU A 404 -13.51 18.21 -50.22
C GLU A 404 -14.07 16.83 -49.91
N VAL A 405 -15.40 16.69 -50.00
CA VAL A 405 -16.09 15.39 -49.85
C VAL A 405 -16.59 14.89 -51.20
N GLU A 406 -16.48 13.59 -51.43
CA GLU A 406 -17.00 12.97 -52.64
C GLU A 406 -18.53 13.03 -52.66
N ALA A 407 -19.12 13.27 -53.84
CA ALA A 407 -20.57 13.16 -54.00
C ALA A 407 -20.96 11.68 -54.00
N GLY A 408 -22.01 11.32 -53.28
CA GLY A 408 -22.48 9.94 -53.22
C GLY A 408 -23.22 9.59 -51.93
N ASP A 409 -23.36 8.29 -51.71
CA ASP A 409 -24.07 7.70 -50.58
C ASP A 409 -23.11 7.49 -49.40
N TYR A 410 -23.38 8.15 -48.28
CA TYR A 410 -22.63 8.04 -47.04
C TYR A 410 -23.41 7.16 -46.06
N SER A 411 -22.72 6.24 -45.39
CA SER A 411 -23.33 5.31 -44.44
C SER A 411 -22.98 5.67 -43.01
N ILE A 412 -24.00 5.71 -42.16
CA ILE A 412 -23.91 5.78 -40.71
C ILE A 412 -23.98 4.34 -40.21
N GLN A 413 -23.00 3.92 -39.42
CA GLN A 413 -22.93 2.58 -38.84
C GLN A 413 -22.67 2.68 -37.33
N PHE A 414 -23.22 1.72 -36.59
CA PHE A 414 -22.98 1.56 -35.16
C PHE A 414 -22.25 0.24 -34.93
N VAL A 415 -21.24 0.28 -34.07
CA VAL A 415 -20.47 -0.90 -33.69
C VAL A 415 -20.53 -1.06 -32.17
N ALA A 416 -21.18 -2.13 -31.72
CA ALA A 416 -21.19 -2.58 -30.33
C ALA A 416 -21.30 -4.11 -30.30
N PRO A 417 -20.63 -4.82 -29.36
CA PRO A 417 -20.70 -6.28 -29.24
C PRO A 417 -22.13 -6.82 -29.03
N GLU A 418 -22.99 -6.04 -28.39
CA GLU A 418 -24.34 -6.46 -27.95
C GLU A 418 -25.42 -6.17 -29.02
N LEU A 419 -25.10 -5.43 -30.08
CA LEU A 419 -26.00 -5.12 -31.19
C LEU A 419 -26.25 -6.36 -32.06
N LYS A 420 -27.44 -6.96 -31.93
CA LYS A 420 -27.84 -8.13 -32.73
C LYS A 420 -28.48 -7.80 -34.09
N GLN A 421 -28.75 -6.52 -34.34
CA GLN A 421 -29.41 -6.04 -35.56
C GLN A 421 -28.63 -4.88 -36.22
N ASP A 422 -28.61 -4.84 -37.54
CA ASP A 422 -28.04 -3.72 -38.29
C ASP A 422 -28.91 -2.48 -38.13
N CYS A 423 -28.31 -1.42 -37.56
CA CYS A 423 -28.96 -0.13 -37.34
C CYS A 423 -28.39 0.96 -38.26
N SER A 424 -27.80 0.57 -39.39
CA SER A 424 -27.18 1.49 -40.33
C SER A 424 -28.19 2.38 -41.06
N ARG A 425 -27.71 3.55 -41.53
CA ARG A 425 -28.52 4.47 -42.34
C ARG A 425 -27.67 5.16 -43.40
N VAL A 426 -28.25 5.37 -44.57
CA VAL A 426 -27.60 6.07 -45.68
C VAL A 426 -28.18 7.47 -45.86
N PHE A 427 -27.32 8.47 -46.02
CA PHE A 427 -27.66 9.82 -46.48
C PHE A 427 -26.82 10.17 -47.73
N LYS A 428 -27.18 11.22 -48.46
CA LYS A 428 -26.52 11.59 -49.72
C LYS A 428 -25.79 12.91 -49.59
N VAL A 429 -24.63 13.00 -50.22
CA VAL A 429 -23.91 14.27 -50.42
C VAL A 429 -23.95 14.62 -51.90
N ALA A 430 -24.50 15.80 -52.20
CA ALA A 430 -24.55 16.35 -53.56
C ALA A 430 -23.19 16.95 -53.95
N LYS A 431 -22.87 16.91 -55.25
CA LYS A 431 -21.67 17.54 -55.79
C LYS A 431 -21.72 19.06 -55.54
N LEU A 432 -20.62 19.65 -55.06
CA LEU A 432 -20.44 21.10 -55.01
C LEU A 432 -20.67 21.64 -56.44
N GLU A 433 -21.64 22.54 -56.62
CA GLU A 433 -21.74 23.32 -57.85
C GLU A 433 -20.51 24.24 -57.91
N GLU A 434 -19.53 23.87 -58.74
CA GLU A 434 -18.32 24.65 -58.94
C GLU A 434 -18.67 25.98 -59.62
N LYS A 435 -18.52 27.10 -58.89
CA LYS A 435 -18.14 28.35 -59.53
C LYS A 435 -16.71 28.18 -60.06
N LYS A 436 -16.58 28.43 -61.37
CA LYS A 436 -15.38 28.41 -62.24
C LYS A 436 -14.02 28.56 -61.50
N PRO A 437 -13.04 27.65 -61.73
CA PRO A 437 -11.84 27.55 -60.90
C PRO A 437 -10.64 28.37 -61.44
N GLU A 438 -9.84 28.96 -60.53
CA GLU A 438 -8.48 29.42 -60.82
C GLU A 438 -7.44 28.45 -60.21
N SER A 439 -6.61 27.92 -61.13
CA SER A 439 -5.28 27.29 -61.04
C SER A 439 -4.86 26.44 -59.84
N LYS A 440 -4.55 25.17 -60.17
CA LYS A 440 -3.87 24.11 -59.40
C LYS A 440 -2.50 24.52 -58.83
N VAL A 441 -2.17 24.04 -57.63
CA VAL A 441 -0.79 23.95 -57.11
C VAL A 441 -0.41 22.47 -56.91
N ASP A 442 0.84 22.21 -57.29
CA ASP A 442 1.60 20.96 -57.38
C ASP A 442 1.87 20.28 -56.01
N PHE A 443 1.64 18.97 -55.93
CA PHE A 443 1.74 18.11 -54.74
C PHE A 443 3.11 17.45 -54.55
N SER A 444 4.17 17.88 -55.23
CA SER A 444 5.50 17.26 -55.18
C SER A 444 6.37 17.59 -53.93
N LYS A 445 5.82 18.20 -52.87
CA LYS A 445 6.52 18.44 -51.59
C LYS A 445 5.62 18.22 -50.38
N GLN A 446 5.55 16.99 -49.87
CA GLN A 446 5.10 16.76 -48.49
C GLN A 446 6.29 16.40 -47.60
N VAL A 447 6.89 17.47 -47.06
CA VAL A 447 7.60 17.42 -45.78
C VAL A 447 6.56 17.11 -44.72
N ILE A 448 6.84 16.12 -43.88
CA ILE A 448 6.07 15.76 -42.69
C ILE A 448 5.95 17.03 -41.84
N ASN A 449 4.75 17.61 -41.74
CA ASN A 449 4.51 18.79 -40.93
C ASN A 449 4.43 18.37 -39.44
N VAL A 450 5.58 18.01 -38.87
CA VAL A 450 5.79 18.16 -37.43
C VAL A 450 5.71 19.66 -37.19
N ALA A 451 4.80 20.12 -36.32
CA ALA A 451 4.74 21.53 -35.95
C ALA A 451 6.18 22.05 -35.71
N PRO A 452 6.59 23.17 -36.33
CA PRO A 452 7.95 23.68 -36.18
C PRO A 452 8.33 23.82 -34.70
N TYR A 453 9.62 23.61 -34.43
CA TYR A 453 10.32 23.66 -33.14
C TYR A 453 10.19 24.97 -32.31
N SER A 454 9.16 25.78 -32.52
CA SER A 454 9.01 27.11 -31.93
C SER A 454 7.53 27.43 -31.72
N SER A 455 7.04 27.22 -30.49
CA SER A 455 6.07 28.09 -29.77
C SER A 455 5.18 27.29 -28.82
N PHE A 456 5.76 26.49 -27.91
CA PHE A 456 5.00 26.15 -26.69
C PHE A 456 4.86 27.44 -25.88
N ASN A 457 3.63 27.92 -25.71
CA ASN A 457 3.33 29.19 -25.06
C ASN A 457 3.74 29.23 -23.57
N ASP A 458 3.98 28.07 -22.97
CA ASP A 458 4.23 27.85 -21.56
C ASP A 458 5.70 27.53 -21.20
N ILE A 459 6.62 27.50 -22.17
CA ILE A 459 8.04 27.18 -21.89
C ILE A 459 9.03 28.34 -22.07
N ASP A 460 8.67 29.40 -22.80
CA ASP A 460 9.62 30.45 -23.21
C ASP A 460 10.25 31.21 -22.01
N LYS A 461 9.47 31.40 -20.94
CA LYS A 461 9.93 32.03 -19.69
C LYS A 461 10.15 31.02 -18.56
N HIS A 462 9.96 29.72 -18.83
CA HIS A 462 10.07 28.68 -17.82
C HIS A 462 11.52 28.32 -17.57
N TRP A 463 11.92 28.11 -16.32
CA TRP A 463 13.31 27.80 -15.94
C TRP A 463 13.88 26.53 -16.62
N ALA A 464 12.99 25.59 -16.98
CA ALA A 464 13.34 24.37 -17.71
C ALA A 464 13.29 24.52 -19.25
N GLY A 465 12.90 25.69 -19.79
CA GLY A 465 12.59 25.89 -21.21
C GLY A 465 13.69 25.42 -22.17
N GLU A 466 14.95 25.77 -21.90
CA GLU A 466 16.07 25.34 -22.75
C GLU A 466 16.31 23.82 -22.73
N ARG A 467 16.11 23.17 -21.58
CA ARG A 467 16.24 21.70 -21.44
C ARG A 467 15.08 20.98 -22.10
N ILE A 468 13.88 21.55 -22.02
CA ILE A 468 12.69 21.08 -22.74
C ILE A 468 12.97 21.11 -24.25
N LYS A 469 13.44 22.25 -24.79
CA LYS A 469 13.82 22.39 -26.20
C LYS A 469 14.87 21.36 -26.63
N GLN A 470 15.85 21.06 -25.78
CA GLN A 470 16.87 20.03 -26.05
C GLN A 470 16.27 18.63 -26.21
N LEU A 471 15.39 18.20 -25.29
CA LEU A 471 14.77 16.87 -25.40
C LEU A 471 13.72 16.79 -26.49
N LEU A 472 13.02 17.89 -26.77
CA LEU A 472 12.17 18.02 -27.95
C LEU A 472 13.02 17.79 -29.21
N ALA A 473 14.18 18.47 -29.34
CA ALA A 473 15.07 18.40 -30.51
C ALA A 473 15.57 16.99 -30.79
N ARG A 474 15.68 16.18 -29.74
CA ARG A 474 16.07 14.77 -29.78
C ARG A 474 14.91 13.83 -30.12
N GLY A 475 13.67 14.31 -30.17
CA GLY A 475 12.47 13.48 -30.30
C GLY A 475 12.19 12.63 -29.05
N ALA A 476 12.79 12.98 -27.90
CA ALA A 476 12.67 12.21 -26.67
C ALA A 476 11.36 12.49 -25.92
N ILE A 477 10.81 13.69 -26.11
CA ILE A 477 9.55 14.12 -25.50
C ILE A 477 8.74 14.94 -26.51
N SER A 478 7.43 15.02 -26.31
CA SER A 478 6.51 15.86 -27.08
C SER A 478 5.61 16.66 -26.13
N GLY A 479 5.05 17.76 -26.63
CA GLY A 479 3.96 18.47 -25.96
C GLY A 479 2.58 17.86 -26.27
N TYR A 480 1.53 18.54 -25.85
CA TYR A 480 0.15 18.12 -26.02
C TYR A 480 -0.45 18.65 -27.34
N PRO A 481 -1.52 18.02 -27.87
CA PRO A 481 -2.18 18.47 -29.10
C PRO A 481 -2.75 19.91 -29.03
N ASP A 482 -2.96 20.43 -27.82
CA ASP A 482 -3.42 21.80 -27.54
C ASP A 482 -2.30 22.86 -27.71
N GLY A 483 -1.07 22.44 -28.03
CA GLY A 483 0.07 23.34 -28.22
C GLY A 483 0.80 23.74 -26.94
N SER A 484 0.47 23.12 -25.79
CA SER A 484 1.17 23.32 -24.51
C SER A 484 2.17 22.20 -24.21
N PHE A 485 3.14 22.46 -23.33
CA PHE A 485 4.07 21.44 -22.82
C PHE A 485 3.71 20.95 -21.41
N LYS A 486 3.05 21.80 -20.62
CA LYS A 486 2.65 21.65 -19.21
C LYS A 486 3.84 21.33 -18.31
N PRO A 487 4.85 22.23 -18.20
CA PRO A 487 6.09 21.95 -17.49
C PRO A 487 5.89 21.64 -16.00
N ASP A 488 4.92 22.27 -15.34
CA ASP A 488 4.67 22.11 -13.90
C ASP A 488 3.69 20.97 -13.57
N SER A 489 3.11 20.31 -14.57
CA SER A 489 2.28 19.13 -14.34
C SER A 489 3.14 17.94 -13.89
N GLY A 490 2.56 17.07 -13.07
CA GLY A 490 3.19 15.80 -12.68
C GLY A 490 3.49 14.92 -13.89
N ILE A 491 4.46 14.03 -13.75
CA ILE A 491 4.80 13.02 -14.76
C ILE A 491 4.66 11.62 -14.17
N THR A 492 4.08 10.72 -14.96
CA THR A 492 3.93 9.32 -14.57
C THR A 492 5.23 8.53 -14.74
N ARG A 493 5.34 7.38 -14.08
CA ARG A 493 6.46 6.45 -14.25
C ARG A 493 6.60 5.97 -15.69
N ALA A 494 5.50 5.70 -16.40
CA ALA A 494 5.50 5.29 -17.80
C ALA A 494 6.00 6.41 -18.74
N GLU A 495 5.54 7.64 -18.52
CA GLU A 495 6.00 8.80 -19.29
C GLU A 495 7.49 9.04 -19.06
N PHE A 496 7.94 9.07 -17.80
CA PHE A 496 9.35 9.27 -17.48
C PHE A 496 10.24 8.19 -18.09
N THR A 497 9.84 6.92 -17.97
CA THR A 497 10.55 5.78 -18.58
C THR A 497 10.63 5.91 -20.11
N THR A 498 9.55 6.32 -20.76
CA THR A 498 9.52 6.54 -22.22
C THR A 498 10.50 7.63 -22.64
N VAL A 499 10.49 8.76 -21.93
CA VAL A 499 11.41 9.87 -22.22
C VAL A 499 12.86 9.42 -22.04
N LEU A 500 13.15 8.64 -20.99
CA LEU A 500 14.47 8.07 -20.74
C LEU A 500 14.93 7.13 -21.86
N VAL A 501 14.08 6.19 -22.27
CA VAL A 501 14.41 5.22 -23.34
C VAL A 501 14.71 5.94 -24.65
N LYS A 502 13.88 6.93 -25.03
CA LYS A 502 14.10 7.72 -26.24
C LYS A 502 15.32 8.62 -26.13
N ALA A 503 15.52 9.27 -24.97
CA ALA A 503 16.67 10.13 -24.72
C ALA A 503 17.99 9.36 -24.82
N PHE A 504 18.11 8.20 -24.20
CA PHE A 504 19.32 7.38 -24.27
C PHE A 504 19.39 6.47 -25.50
N ASN A 505 18.41 6.59 -26.42
CA ASN A 505 18.32 5.80 -27.65
C ASN A 505 18.43 4.27 -27.40
N LEU A 506 17.78 3.79 -26.35
CA LEU A 506 17.80 2.38 -25.97
C LEU A 506 16.90 1.60 -26.92
N SER A 507 17.44 0.54 -27.53
CA SER A 507 16.74 -0.26 -28.53
C SER A 507 17.13 -1.74 -28.43
N ASN A 508 16.36 -2.63 -29.08
CA ASN A 508 16.68 -4.04 -29.28
C ASN A 508 16.75 -4.94 -28.03
N LEU A 509 16.01 -4.59 -26.97
CA LEU A 509 15.95 -5.38 -25.75
C LEU A 509 14.54 -5.94 -25.55
N LYS A 510 14.34 -7.24 -25.78
CA LYS A 510 13.12 -7.93 -25.34
C LYS A 510 13.19 -8.07 -23.82
N GLY A 511 12.11 -7.73 -23.13
CA GLY A 511 12.11 -7.64 -21.68
C GLY A 511 10.87 -8.18 -21.02
N LYS A 512 10.93 -8.20 -19.69
CA LYS A 512 9.81 -8.56 -18.83
C LYS A 512 8.65 -7.59 -19.09
N VAL A 513 7.47 -8.14 -19.32
CA VAL A 513 6.20 -7.41 -19.36
C VAL A 513 5.52 -7.64 -18.02
N PHE A 514 5.21 -6.56 -17.31
CA PHE A 514 4.43 -6.61 -16.07
C PHE A 514 2.95 -6.73 -16.42
N ILE A 515 2.15 -7.33 -15.52
CA ILE A 515 0.73 -7.60 -15.76
C ILE A 515 -0.02 -6.29 -16.05
N ASP A 516 0.24 -5.26 -15.26
CA ASP A 516 -0.34 -3.91 -15.36
C ASP A 516 0.21 -3.09 -16.55
N THR A 517 1.19 -3.62 -17.29
CA THR A 517 1.70 -2.99 -18.51
C THR A 517 1.18 -3.64 -19.78
N ASN A 518 0.44 -4.74 -19.69
CA ASN A 518 -0.07 -5.46 -20.85
C ASN A 518 -1.16 -4.65 -21.58
N GLY A 519 -0.93 -4.32 -22.85
CA GLY A 519 -1.80 -3.45 -23.63
C GLY A 519 -1.62 -1.96 -23.35
N HIS A 520 -0.75 -1.57 -22.41
CA HIS A 520 -0.44 -0.18 -22.12
C HIS A 520 0.46 0.43 -23.21
N TRP A 521 0.24 1.69 -23.59
CA TRP A 521 0.98 2.35 -24.67
C TRP A 521 2.51 2.39 -24.42
N ALA A 522 2.92 2.40 -23.14
CA ALA A 522 4.32 2.42 -22.73
C ALA A 522 4.94 1.02 -22.56
N GLN A 523 4.20 -0.07 -22.79
CA GLN A 523 4.64 -1.45 -22.54
C GLN A 523 6.05 -1.73 -23.09
N ASN A 524 6.26 -1.40 -24.37
CA ASN A 524 7.53 -1.67 -25.03
C ASN A 524 8.70 -0.87 -24.44
N TYR A 525 8.46 0.39 -24.06
CA TYR A 525 9.49 1.23 -23.44
C TYR A 525 9.85 0.73 -22.03
N ILE A 526 8.86 0.31 -21.25
CA ILE A 526 9.07 -0.27 -19.92
C ILE A 526 9.85 -1.59 -20.04
N ALA A 527 9.50 -2.46 -21.00
CA ALA A 527 10.22 -3.70 -21.24
C ALA A 527 11.70 -3.45 -21.60
N ILE A 528 11.97 -2.49 -22.51
CA ILE A 528 13.35 -2.12 -22.89
C ILE A 528 14.14 -1.64 -21.67
N ALA A 529 13.57 -0.74 -20.87
CA ALA A 529 14.23 -0.19 -19.70
C ALA A 529 14.45 -1.24 -18.60
N THR A 530 13.55 -2.21 -18.49
CA THR A 530 13.66 -3.31 -17.53
C THR A 530 14.81 -4.24 -17.91
N THR A 531 14.92 -4.61 -19.19
CA THR A 531 16.05 -5.42 -19.68
C THR A 531 17.39 -4.69 -19.56
N ALA A 532 17.39 -3.36 -19.72
CA ALA A 532 18.57 -2.54 -19.49
C ALA A 532 18.94 -2.42 -17.99
N GLY A 533 18.15 -2.99 -17.07
CA GLY A 533 18.36 -2.89 -15.62
C GLY A 533 18.08 -1.51 -15.04
N ILE A 534 17.52 -0.61 -15.84
CA ILE A 534 17.26 0.80 -15.50
C ILE A 534 16.08 0.92 -14.55
N VAL A 535 15.02 0.15 -14.81
CA VAL A 535 13.77 0.18 -14.06
C VAL A 535 13.45 -1.18 -13.47
N GLY A 536 12.70 -1.17 -12.38
CA GLY A 536 12.08 -2.34 -11.79
C GLY A 536 10.61 -2.03 -11.44
N GLY A 537 9.81 -3.08 -11.27
CA GLY A 537 8.47 -2.96 -10.75
C GLY A 537 8.47 -2.78 -9.23
N TYR A 538 7.31 -2.45 -8.66
CA TYR A 538 7.10 -2.50 -7.21
C TYR A 538 7.22 -3.92 -6.67
N ASN A 539 6.90 -4.90 -7.52
CA ASN A 539 7.09 -6.30 -7.28
C ASN A 539 7.33 -7.03 -8.62
N ASP A 540 7.28 -8.36 -8.59
CA ASP A 540 7.54 -9.17 -9.77
C ASP A 540 6.48 -9.07 -10.87
N SER A 541 5.27 -8.59 -10.59
CA SER A 541 4.17 -8.54 -11.55
C SER A 541 3.64 -7.14 -11.84
N THR A 542 4.01 -6.13 -11.05
CA THR A 542 3.40 -4.78 -11.05
C THR A 542 4.47 -3.70 -11.24
N PHE A 543 4.29 -2.82 -12.23
CA PHE A 543 5.17 -1.68 -12.49
C PHE A 543 4.66 -0.34 -11.95
N GLY A 544 3.35 -0.13 -11.92
CA GLY A 544 2.70 1.16 -11.68
C GLY A 544 2.92 2.16 -12.82
N PRO A 545 2.46 1.91 -14.06
CA PRO A 545 2.77 2.78 -15.20
C PRO A 545 2.18 4.18 -15.07
N ASP A 546 0.96 4.31 -14.55
CA ASP A 546 0.24 5.58 -14.45
C ASP A 546 0.47 6.31 -13.12
N ASP A 547 1.25 5.72 -12.21
CA ASP A 547 1.56 6.35 -10.93
C ASP A 547 2.52 7.53 -11.14
N PRO A 548 2.34 8.65 -10.40
CA PRO A 548 3.31 9.73 -10.36
C PRO A 548 4.68 9.22 -9.92
N ILE A 549 5.74 9.63 -10.61
CA ILE A 549 7.10 9.23 -10.22
C ILE A 549 7.61 10.05 -9.03
N THR A 550 8.16 9.39 -8.02
CA THR A 550 8.83 10.07 -6.90
C THR A 550 10.24 10.50 -7.28
N ARG A 551 10.76 11.53 -6.59
CA ARG A 551 12.11 12.05 -6.87
C ARG A 551 13.23 11.05 -6.61
N GLU A 552 13.08 10.18 -5.61
CA GLU A 552 14.06 9.12 -5.36
C GLU A 552 14.04 8.04 -6.47
N GLN A 553 12.86 7.67 -6.99
CA GLN A 553 12.74 6.76 -8.13
C GLN A 553 13.36 7.38 -9.39
N MET A 554 13.09 8.66 -9.65
CA MET A 554 13.69 9.42 -10.74
C MET A 554 15.23 9.39 -10.68
N ALA A 555 15.81 9.56 -9.49
CA ALA A 555 17.26 9.50 -9.30
C ALA A 555 17.84 8.12 -9.60
N VAL A 556 17.20 7.05 -9.11
CA VAL A 556 17.64 5.67 -9.39
C VAL A 556 17.65 5.38 -10.89
N MET A 557 16.56 5.72 -11.58
CA MET A 557 16.41 5.44 -13.01
C MET A 557 17.42 6.24 -13.85
N VAL A 558 17.64 7.52 -13.57
CA VAL A 558 18.58 8.33 -14.36
C VAL A 558 20.04 7.91 -14.14
N VAL A 559 20.42 7.58 -12.91
CA VAL A 559 21.78 7.11 -12.57
C VAL A 559 22.10 5.82 -13.31
N LYS A 560 21.16 4.89 -13.34
CA LYS A 560 21.30 3.61 -14.05
C LYS A 560 21.36 3.81 -15.56
N ALA A 561 20.48 4.65 -16.13
CA ALA A 561 20.46 4.89 -17.57
C ALA A 561 21.71 5.59 -18.09
N ALA A 562 22.25 6.53 -17.31
CA ALA A 562 23.52 7.19 -17.63
C ALA A 562 24.75 6.35 -17.28
N GLY A 563 24.58 5.16 -16.69
CA GLY A 563 25.70 4.28 -16.32
C GLY A 563 26.65 4.90 -15.29
N LEU A 564 26.15 5.78 -14.42
CA LEU A 564 27.00 6.49 -13.47
C LEU A 564 27.52 5.55 -12.39
N THR A 565 28.80 5.68 -12.05
CA THR A 565 29.44 4.87 -11.01
C THR A 565 28.92 5.30 -9.63
N PRO A 566 28.39 4.37 -8.81
CA PRO A 566 27.89 4.69 -7.49
C PRO A 566 28.98 5.28 -6.58
N VAL A 567 28.65 6.36 -5.87
CA VAL A 567 29.53 6.96 -4.87
C VAL A 567 29.25 6.40 -3.47
N THR A 568 30.22 6.55 -2.57
CA THR A 568 30.10 6.16 -1.15
C THR A 568 29.84 7.35 -0.22
N GLU A 569 29.79 8.57 -0.77
CA GLU A 569 29.50 9.78 0.00
C GLU A 569 28.04 9.79 0.47
N GLU A 570 27.81 10.30 1.68
CA GLU A 570 26.47 10.48 2.24
C GLU A 570 25.80 11.73 1.68
N ASN A 571 24.46 11.73 1.69
CA ASN A 571 23.67 12.88 1.26
C ASN A 571 23.67 13.97 2.34
N SER A 572 23.93 15.23 1.96
CA SER A 572 23.98 16.37 2.88
C SER A 572 22.65 17.13 3.03
N PHE A 573 21.55 16.58 2.49
CA PHE A 573 20.23 17.18 2.63
C PHE A 573 19.68 16.96 4.04
N HIS A 574 18.94 17.94 4.55
CA HIS A 574 18.34 17.85 5.89
C HIS A 574 17.27 16.76 6.03
N ASP A 575 16.64 16.36 4.92
CA ASP A 575 15.64 15.29 4.84
C ASP A 575 16.23 13.97 4.29
N SER A 576 17.55 13.82 4.32
CA SER A 576 18.27 12.62 3.84
C SER A 576 17.84 11.33 4.54
N TYR A 577 17.38 11.41 5.79
CA TYR A 577 16.85 10.27 6.55
C TYR A 577 15.53 9.73 5.97
N ASN A 578 14.80 10.52 5.18
CA ASN A 578 13.60 10.07 4.47
C ASN A 578 13.89 9.39 3.13
N ILE A 579 15.15 9.39 2.67
CA ILE A 579 15.53 8.70 1.43
C ILE A 579 15.58 7.21 1.73
N ALA A 580 14.82 6.42 0.95
CA ALA A 580 14.79 4.99 1.12
C ALA A 580 16.20 4.38 0.93
N GLU A 581 16.52 3.34 1.70
CA GLU A 581 17.86 2.72 1.69
C GLU A 581 18.28 2.28 0.28
N TRP A 582 17.35 1.72 -0.49
CA TRP A 582 17.57 1.29 -1.87
C TRP A 582 17.88 2.44 -2.85
N ALA A 583 17.45 3.66 -2.54
CA ALA A 583 17.67 4.85 -3.37
C ALA A 583 18.90 5.68 -2.93
N ARG A 584 19.32 5.55 -1.66
CA ARG A 584 20.31 6.44 -1.02
C ARG A 584 21.58 6.64 -1.82
N ARG A 585 22.16 5.54 -2.33
CA ARG A 585 23.39 5.59 -3.16
C ARG A 585 23.16 6.26 -4.51
N ALA A 586 22.04 6.00 -5.17
CA ALA A 586 21.73 6.63 -6.44
C ALA A 586 21.47 8.14 -6.26
N VAL A 587 20.78 8.54 -5.20
CA VAL A 587 20.60 9.97 -4.89
C VAL A 587 21.95 10.65 -4.68
N ALA A 588 22.83 10.08 -3.87
CA ALA A 588 24.18 10.64 -3.64
C ALA A 588 24.98 10.75 -4.96
N THR A 589 24.87 9.72 -5.82
CA THR A 589 25.53 9.69 -7.14
C THR A 589 24.98 10.77 -8.07
N ALA A 590 23.66 10.94 -8.13
CA ALA A 590 23.02 11.97 -8.96
C ALA A 590 23.40 13.38 -8.50
N VAL A 591 23.56 13.59 -7.19
CA VAL A 591 23.97 14.88 -6.62
C VAL A 591 25.44 15.18 -6.90
N LYS A 592 26.31 14.20 -6.66
CA LYS A 592 27.75 14.34 -6.92
C LYS A 592 28.03 14.64 -8.39
N SER A 593 27.32 13.96 -9.29
CA SER A 593 27.41 14.15 -10.74
C SER A 593 26.65 15.38 -11.25
N GLN A 594 26.11 16.22 -10.36
CA GLN A 594 25.37 17.45 -10.69
C GLN A 594 24.13 17.24 -11.58
N VAL A 595 23.60 16.02 -11.60
CA VAL A 595 22.37 15.64 -12.31
C VAL A 595 21.15 16.16 -11.55
N ILE A 596 21.17 16.06 -10.22
CA ILE A 596 20.15 16.61 -9.32
C ILE A 596 20.83 17.52 -8.30
N LYS A 597 20.28 18.71 -8.06
CA LYS A 597 20.85 19.68 -7.08
C LYS A 597 20.13 19.73 -5.74
N GLY A 598 18.92 19.17 -5.64
CA GLY A 598 18.01 19.43 -4.52
C GLY A 598 17.28 20.77 -4.67
N TYR A 599 16.53 21.16 -3.64
CA TYR A 599 15.79 22.42 -3.59
C TYR A 599 16.58 23.53 -2.85
N PRO A 600 16.21 24.81 -3.02
CA PRO A 600 16.89 25.94 -2.35
C PRO A 600 16.89 25.88 -0.82
N ASP A 601 15.96 25.14 -0.21
CA ASP A 601 15.83 24.92 1.24
C ASP A 601 16.75 23.79 1.76
N ASN A 602 17.68 23.30 0.93
CA ASN A 602 18.54 22.15 1.21
C ASN A 602 17.79 20.82 1.43
N SER A 603 16.59 20.69 0.86
CA SER A 603 15.82 19.44 0.82
C SER A 603 16.01 18.66 -0.48
N PHE A 604 15.84 17.34 -0.40
CA PHE A 604 15.72 16.47 -1.58
C PHE A 604 14.27 16.16 -1.95
N LYS A 605 13.38 16.02 -0.95
CA LYS A 605 11.98 15.59 -1.02
C LYS A 605 11.82 14.20 -1.68
N PRO A 606 12.37 13.12 -1.08
CA PRO A 606 12.48 11.80 -1.74
C PRO A 606 11.14 11.23 -2.21
N LEU A 607 10.09 11.34 -1.38
CA LEU A 607 8.74 10.87 -1.67
C LEU A 607 7.88 11.89 -2.45
N GLY A 608 8.41 13.09 -2.71
CA GLY A 608 7.71 14.10 -3.51
C GLY A 608 7.61 13.67 -4.98
N ASN A 609 6.48 13.97 -5.61
CA ASN A 609 6.27 13.68 -7.03
C ASN A 609 7.01 14.68 -7.91
N ALA A 610 7.62 14.20 -8.99
CA ALA A 610 8.33 15.05 -9.94
C ALA A 610 7.37 15.69 -10.95
N SER A 611 7.63 16.96 -11.27
CA SER A 611 7.04 17.63 -12.43
C SER A 611 7.71 17.21 -13.74
N ARG A 612 7.02 17.43 -14.87
CA ARG A 612 7.57 17.23 -16.21
C ARG A 612 8.85 18.05 -16.42
N ALA A 613 8.91 19.27 -15.90
CA ALA A 613 10.08 20.15 -15.97
C ALA A 613 11.29 19.62 -15.18
N GLU A 614 11.07 19.03 -14.01
CA GLU A 614 12.13 18.39 -13.24
C GLU A 614 12.64 17.13 -13.94
N ALA A 615 11.73 16.28 -14.43
CA ALA A 615 12.07 15.07 -15.19
C ALA A 615 12.97 15.36 -16.41
N VAL A 616 12.55 16.27 -17.29
CA VAL A 616 13.34 16.64 -18.47
C VAL A 616 14.66 17.28 -18.10
N THR A 617 14.68 18.05 -17.01
CA THR A 617 15.90 18.67 -16.53
C THR A 617 16.92 17.62 -16.10
N VAL A 618 16.49 16.64 -15.31
CA VAL A 618 17.34 15.58 -14.79
C VAL A 618 17.91 14.73 -15.93
N ILE A 619 17.07 14.36 -16.90
CA ILE A 619 17.52 13.61 -18.09
C ILE A 619 18.51 14.45 -18.92
N ALA A 620 18.19 15.72 -19.19
CA ALA A 620 19.07 16.59 -19.97
C ALA A 620 20.42 16.85 -19.27
N MET A 621 20.45 16.92 -17.94
CA MET A 621 21.70 17.03 -17.19
C MET A 621 22.51 15.73 -17.25
N ALA A 622 21.86 14.56 -17.16
CA ALA A 622 22.53 13.29 -17.28
C ALA A 622 23.12 13.04 -18.68
N LEU A 623 22.44 13.49 -19.76
CA LEU A 623 22.94 13.40 -21.14
C LEU A 623 24.18 14.26 -21.42
N LYS A 624 24.56 15.18 -20.52
CA LYS A 624 25.76 16.02 -20.66
C LYS A 624 27.03 15.37 -20.10
N LEU A 625 26.86 14.30 -19.33
CA LEU A 625 27.95 13.47 -18.81
C LEU A 625 28.35 12.47 -19.91
#